data_AF-A0A022QPG4-F1
#
_entry.id   AF-A0A022QPG4-F1
#
_cell.length_a   1.000
_cell.length_b   1.000
_cell.length_c   1.000
_cell.angle_alpha   90.00
_cell.angle_beta   90.00
_cell.angle_gamma   90.00
#
_symmetry.space_group_name_H-M   'P 1'
#
loop_
_entity.id
_entity.type
_entity.pdbx_description
1 polymer ?
#
loop_
_entity_poly.entity_id
_entity_poly.type
_entity_poly.pdbx_seq_one_letter_code
_entity_poly.pdbx_strand_id
1 'polypeptide(L)'
;RPVSKNSLLGKFIDGTDMFLDSRFKLIPSIVEGYWMVKRAVGTKACLLGKAVTCKYLRQDNFLEIDVDIGSSSVARGVISLVLGYVTSLVVDLSIVIEGREEAELPEYILGTVRLSRVQLDSAVPLEV
;
A
#
# COMPACT_ATOMS: atom_id res chain seq x y z
N ARG A 1 -13.74 -9.18 -15.26
CA ARG A 1 -15.10 -8.55 -15.32
C ARG A 1 -14.89 -7.05 -15.47
N PRO A 2 -15.69 -6.34 -16.29
CA PRO A 2 -15.57 -4.89 -16.41
C PRO A 2 -15.89 -4.22 -15.06
N VAL A 3 -15.20 -3.11 -14.76
CA VAL A 3 -15.45 -2.32 -13.54
C VAL A 3 -16.81 -1.63 -13.66
N SER A 4 -17.66 -1.78 -12.64
CA SER A 4 -18.92 -1.04 -12.56
C SER A 4 -18.64 0.41 -12.16
N LYS A 5 -19.06 1.39 -12.97
CA LYS A 5 -18.83 2.82 -12.69
C LYS A 5 -19.39 3.28 -11.35
N ASN A 6 -20.49 2.68 -10.89
CA ASN A 6 -21.13 3.03 -9.62
C ASN A 6 -20.50 2.30 -8.41
N SER A 7 -19.60 1.34 -8.63
CA SER A 7 -18.87 0.67 -7.55
C SER A 7 -17.84 1.59 -6.91
N LEU A 8 -17.41 1.27 -5.69
CA LEU A 8 -16.34 2.00 -5.00
C LEU A 8 -15.05 2.04 -5.85
N LEU A 9 -14.69 0.93 -6.51
CA LEU A 9 -13.54 0.88 -7.41
C LEU A 9 -13.71 1.79 -8.63
N GLY A 10 -14.90 1.81 -9.25
CA GLY A 10 -15.20 2.69 -10.39
C GLY A 10 -15.08 4.18 -10.00
N LYS A 11 -15.71 4.56 -8.89
CA LYS A 11 -15.61 5.91 -8.32
C LYS A 11 -14.19 6.29 -7.92
N PHE A 12 -13.39 5.33 -7.46
CA PHE A 12 -12.00 5.55 -7.09
C PHE A 12 -11.12 5.81 -8.31
N ILE A 13 -11.29 5.06 -9.40
CA ILE A 13 -10.52 5.25 -10.64
C ILE A 13 -10.83 6.62 -11.27
N ASP A 14 -12.12 6.97 -11.34
CA ASP A 14 -12.60 8.23 -11.94
C ASP A 14 -12.53 9.43 -10.97
N GLY A 15 -12.11 9.20 -9.72
CA GLY A 15 -12.13 10.19 -8.64
C GLY A 15 -10.98 11.21 -8.72
N THR A 16 -11.09 12.28 -7.93
CA THR A 16 -10.03 13.28 -7.77
C THR A 16 -8.90 12.75 -6.88
N ASP A 17 -7.68 13.27 -7.03
CA ASP A 17 -6.53 12.85 -6.20
C ASP A 17 -6.84 12.98 -4.69
N MET A 18 -7.52 14.05 -4.28
CA MET A 18 -8.02 14.19 -2.91
C MET A 18 -8.93 13.04 -2.46
N PHE A 19 -9.81 12.55 -3.35
CA PHE A 19 -10.64 11.39 -3.08
C PHE A 19 -9.79 10.13 -2.95
N LEU A 20 -8.86 9.90 -3.89
CA LEU A 20 -7.96 8.75 -3.88
C LEU A 20 -7.10 8.73 -2.62
N ASP A 21 -6.47 9.86 -2.25
CA ASP A 21 -5.68 10.02 -1.03
C ASP A 21 -6.50 9.66 0.20
N SER A 22 -7.76 10.09 0.20
CA SER A 22 -8.65 9.83 1.32
C SER A 22 -9.10 8.38 1.42
N ARG A 23 -8.97 7.57 0.37
CA ARG A 23 -9.54 6.21 0.30
C ARG A 23 -8.48 5.12 0.13
N PHE A 24 -7.30 5.44 -0.39
CA PHE A 24 -6.24 4.46 -0.63
C PHE A 24 -5.69 3.93 0.68
N LYS A 25 -5.83 2.62 0.90
CA LYS A 25 -5.54 1.97 2.19
C LYS A 25 -4.61 0.78 2.01
N LEU A 26 -3.64 0.66 2.90
CA LEU A 26 -2.71 -0.47 2.97
C LEU A 26 -2.85 -1.16 4.32
N ILE A 27 -2.93 -2.49 4.31
CA ILE A 27 -2.96 -3.32 5.50
C ILE A 27 -1.69 -4.18 5.52
N PRO A 28 -0.71 -3.88 6.40
CA PRO A 28 0.47 -4.71 6.55
C PRO A 28 0.26 -5.84 7.55
N SER A 29 0.96 -6.95 7.36
CA SER A 29 1.07 -8.04 8.32
C SER A 29 2.44 -8.69 8.24
N ILE A 30 3.18 -8.69 9.36
CA ILE A 30 4.46 -9.41 9.45
C ILE A 30 4.20 -10.83 9.92
N VAL A 31 4.27 -11.77 8.97
CA VAL A 31 4.06 -13.21 9.18
C VAL A 31 5.26 -13.78 9.95
N GLU A 32 6.46 -13.61 9.41
CA GLU A 32 7.73 -14.05 10.01
C GLU A 32 8.63 -12.84 10.23
N GLY A 33 9.33 -12.80 11.38
CA GLY A 33 10.24 -11.71 11.66
C GLY A 33 10.41 -11.38 13.14
N TYR A 34 11.42 -10.55 13.42
CA TYR A 34 11.75 -10.10 14.76
C TYR A 34 10.61 -9.30 15.40
N TRP A 35 10.31 -9.59 16.68
CA TRP A 35 9.11 -9.08 17.36
C TRP A 35 9.09 -7.54 17.47
N MET A 36 10.25 -6.88 17.55
CA MET A 36 10.31 -5.41 17.56
C MET A 36 9.85 -4.82 16.23
N VAL A 37 10.15 -5.48 15.11
CA VAL A 37 9.68 -5.06 13.78
C VAL A 37 8.16 -5.26 13.67
N LYS A 38 7.64 -6.38 14.18
CA LYS A 38 6.19 -6.64 14.28
C LYS A 38 5.47 -5.52 15.03
N ARG A 39 6.03 -5.08 16.15
CA ARG A 39 5.46 -4.00 16.96
C ARG A 39 5.53 -2.64 16.28
N ALA A 40 6.62 -2.35 15.55
CA ALA A 40 6.81 -1.06 14.88
C ALA A 40 5.91 -0.89 13.65
N VAL A 41 5.74 -1.94 12.84
CA VAL A 41 4.83 -1.92 11.68
C VAL A 41 3.37 -2.04 12.13
N GLY A 42 3.11 -2.86 13.14
CA GLY A 42 1.75 -3.18 13.58
C GLY A 42 0.97 -3.98 12.54
N THR A 43 -0.33 -4.14 12.79
CA THR A 43 -1.29 -4.83 11.90
C THR A 43 -2.47 -3.96 11.50
N LYS A 44 -2.44 -2.68 11.91
CA LYS A 44 -3.52 -1.74 11.66
C LYS A 44 -3.44 -1.23 10.23
N ALA A 45 -4.59 -1.13 9.58
CA ALA A 45 -4.71 -0.47 8.29
C ALA A 45 -4.25 1.00 8.36
N CYS A 46 -3.54 1.46 7.34
CA CYS A 46 -3.08 2.83 7.19
C CYS A 46 -3.66 3.43 5.90
N LEU A 47 -4.19 4.64 5.99
CA LEU A 47 -4.55 5.44 4.81
C LEU A 47 -3.29 6.03 4.17
N LEU A 48 -2.56 5.20 3.42
CA LEU A 48 -2.08 5.58 2.10
C LEU A 48 -1.70 7.04 1.87
N GLY A 49 -2.51 7.66 1.00
CA GLY A 49 -2.33 9.02 0.53
C GLY A 49 -2.63 10.11 1.55
N LYS A 50 -3.00 9.76 2.80
CA LYS A 50 -2.97 10.72 3.91
C LYS A 50 -1.64 10.68 4.68
N ALA A 51 -0.96 9.55 4.67
CA ALA A 51 0.24 9.33 5.49
C ALA A 51 1.54 9.70 4.74
N VAL A 52 1.54 9.55 3.43
CA VAL A 52 2.67 9.81 2.53
C VAL A 52 2.16 10.45 1.24
N THR A 53 3.07 11.05 0.48
CA THR A 53 2.73 11.69 -0.78
C THR A 53 2.46 10.62 -1.82
N CYS A 54 1.29 10.66 -2.45
CA CYS A 54 0.95 9.82 -3.58
C CYS A 54 0.89 10.65 -4.86
N LYS A 55 1.44 10.13 -5.97
CA LYS A 55 1.24 10.72 -7.30
C LYS A 55 0.39 9.76 -8.14
N TYR A 56 -0.54 10.34 -8.88
CA TYR A 56 -1.54 9.58 -9.62
C TYR A 56 -1.37 9.81 -11.12
N LEU A 57 -1.05 8.74 -11.84
CA LEU A 57 -1.01 8.76 -13.30
C LEU A 57 -2.21 7.97 -13.83
N ARG A 58 -3.07 8.66 -14.60
CA ARG A 58 -4.24 8.06 -15.24
C ARG A 58 -3.98 7.92 -16.73
N GLN A 59 -4.13 6.70 -17.24
CA GLN A 59 -4.08 6.36 -18.64
C GLN A 59 -5.32 5.56 -19.03
N ASP A 60 -5.55 5.37 -20.33
CA ASP A 60 -6.77 4.73 -20.85
C ASP A 60 -7.02 3.32 -20.29
N ASN A 61 -5.96 2.60 -19.90
CA ASN A 61 -6.03 1.22 -19.45
C ASN A 61 -5.51 0.98 -18.03
N PHE A 62 -4.98 2.00 -17.34
CA PHE A 62 -4.49 1.85 -15.97
C PHE A 62 -4.53 3.14 -15.15
N LEU A 63 -4.64 2.96 -13.84
CA LEU A 63 -4.33 3.97 -12.84
C LEU A 63 -3.07 3.49 -12.11
N GLU A 64 -2.04 4.32 -12.14
CA GLU A 64 -0.79 4.12 -11.40
C GLU A 64 -0.75 5.07 -10.20
N ILE A 65 -0.26 4.55 -9.08
CA ILE A 65 -0.14 5.26 -7.80
C ILE A 65 1.29 5.12 -7.33
N ASP A 66 2.07 6.18 -7.47
CA ASP A 66 3.42 6.26 -6.92
C ASP A 66 3.34 6.66 -5.46
N VAL A 67 3.85 5.81 -4.57
CA VAL A 67 3.83 6.05 -3.13
C VAL A 67 5.23 6.48 -2.66
N ASP A 68 5.43 7.77 -2.41
CA ASP A 68 6.70 8.29 -1.89
C ASP A 68 6.79 8.14 -0.37
N ILE A 69 7.31 7.00 0.07
CA ILE A 69 7.55 6.72 1.49
C ILE A 69 8.54 7.72 2.12
N GLY A 70 9.42 8.31 1.31
CA GLY A 70 10.41 9.29 1.75
C GLY A 70 9.79 10.59 2.27
N SER A 71 8.57 10.91 1.86
CA SER A 71 7.91 12.17 2.20
C SER A 71 7.46 12.27 3.66
N SER A 72 7.43 11.15 4.40
CA SER A 72 7.09 11.10 5.82
C SER A 72 8.27 10.65 6.67
N SER A 73 8.63 11.43 7.69
CA SER A 73 9.67 11.05 8.65
C SER A 73 9.32 9.77 9.43
N VAL A 74 8.03 9.59 9.75
CA VAL A 74 7.52 8.39 10.43
C VAL A 74 7.67 7.18 9.51
N ALA A 75 7.22 7.27 8.26
CA ALA A 75 7.29 6.16 7.31
C ALA A 75 8.74 5.78 6.99
N ARG A 76 9.63 6.77 6.83
CA ARG A 76 11.08 6.55 6.72
C ARG A 76 11.65 5.80 7.92
N GLY A 77 11.27 6.18 9.14
CA GLY A 77 11.73 5.50 10.36
C GLY A 77 11.33 4.02 10.38
N VAL A 78 10.08 3.72 10.01
CA VAL A 78 9.59 2.33 9.92
C VAL A 78 10.35 1.55 8.85
N ILE A 79 10.54 2.11 7.66
CA ILE A 79 11.30 1.44 6.59
C ILE A 79 12.76 1.22 6.97
N SER A 80 13.45 2.19 7.56
CA SER A 80 14.84 2.00 8.02
C SER A 80 14.97 0.84 9.00
N LEU A 81 13.98 0.66 9.89
CA LEU A 81 13.94 -0.50 10.78
C LEU A 81 13.70 -1.79 10.00
N VAL A 82 12.70 -1.83 9.12
CA VAL A 82 12.35 -3.02 8.33
C VAL A 82 13.53 -3.49 7.47
N LEU A 83 14.22 -2.56 6.79
CA LEU A 83 15.36 -2.88 5.92
C LEU A 83 16.51 -3.54 6.70
N GLY A 84 16.72 -3.19 7.96
CA GLY A 84 17.73 -3.83 8.82
C GLY A 84 17.48 -5.32 9.09
N TYR A 85 16.25 -5.81 8.90
CA TYR A 85 15.87 -7.20 9.16
C TYR A 85 15.31 -7.93 7.92
N VAL A 86 15.23 -7.26 6.77
CA VAL A 86 14.40 -7.67 5.62
C VAL A 86 14.68 -9.08 5.09
N THR A 87 15.92 -9.55 5.19
CA THR A 87 16.35 -10.90 4.78
C THR A 87 15.79 -12.02 5.66
N SER A 88 15.23 -11.66 6.82
CA SER A 88 14.57 -12.55 7.79
C SER A 88 13.07 -12.30 7.94
N LEU A 89 12.52 -11.34 7.18
CA LEU A 89 11.10 -10.97 7.26
C LEU A 89 10.28 -11.69 6.18
N VAL A 90 9.05 -12.04 6.55
CA VAL A 90 7.96 -12.32 5.61
C VAL A 90 6.83 -11.34 5.90
N VAL A 91 6.55 -10.47 4.93
CA VAL A 91 5.57 -9.38 5.06
C VAL A 91 4.49 -9.55 4.02
N ASP A 92 3.24 -9.57 4.45
CA ASP A 92 2.07 -9.49 3.59
C ASP A 92 1.55 -8.06 3.58
N LEU A 93 1.25 -7.56 2.40
CA LEU A 93 0.63 -6.26 2.18
C LEU A 93 -0.66 -6.47 1.39
N SER A 94 -1.76 -5.91 1.89
CA SER A 94 -3.05 -5.93 1.21
C SER A 94 -3.48 -4.52 0.86
N ILE A 95 -3.81 -4.31 -0.42
CA ILE A 95 -4.26 -3.03 -0.95
C ILE A 95 -5.79 -3.01 -0.97
N VAL A 96 -6.38 -1.97 -0.39
CA VAL A 96 -7.82 -1.85 -0.18
C VAL A 96 -8.25 -0.42 -0.48
N ILE A 97 -9.48 -0.22 -0.94
CA ILE A 97 -10.12 1.09 -0.98
C ILE A 97 -11.03 1.20 0.26
N GLU A 98 -10.83 2.23 1.07
CA GLU A 98 -11.58 2.44 2.31
C GLU A 98 -13.06 2.75 2.02
N GLY A 99 -13.94 1.90 2.54
CA GLY A 99 -15.38 2.17 2.59
C GLY A 99 -15.70 3.05 3.80
N ARG A 100 -16.61 4.03 3.62
CA ARG A 100 -17.07 4.95 4.67
C ARG A 100 -18.59 5.01 4.78
N GLU A 101 -19.30 4.52 3.78
CA GLU A 101 -20.75 4.40 3.79
C GLU A 101 -21.15 2.93 3.82
N GLU A 102 -22.34 2.63 4.36
CA GLU A 102 -22.85 1.26 4.44
C GLU A 102 -22.92 0.58 3.07
N ALA A 103 -23.26 1.34 2.02
CA ALA A 103 -23.29 0.85 0.64
C ALA A 103 -21.90 0.52 0.05
N GLU A 104 -20.82 1.00 0.67
CA GLU A 104 -19.44 0.72 0.28
C GLU A 104 -18.87 -0.51 1.00
N LEU A 105 -19.64 -1.11 1.93
CA LEU A 105 -19.24 -2.26 2.72
C LEU A 105 -19.86 -3.57 2.21
N PRO A 106 -19.18 -4.72 2.41
CA PRO A 106 -17.83 -4.84 2.95
C PRO A 106 -16.78 -4.31 1.97
N GLU A 107 -15.63 -3.92 2.51
CA GLU A 107 -14.48 -3.56 1.68
C GLU A 107 -13.90 -4.80 0.99
N TYR A 108 -13.33 -4.61 -0.20
CA TYR A 108 -12.71 -5.68 -0.96
C TYR A 108 -11.21 -5.42 -1.12
N ILE A 109 -10.40 -6.46 -0.90
CA ILE A 109 -8.97 -6.44 -1.21
C ILE A 109 -8.82 -6.40 -2.72
N LEU A 110 -8.13 -5.37 -3.22
CA LEU A 110 -7.82 -5.22 -4.65
C LEU A 110 -6.69 -6.14 -5.09
N GLY A 111 -5.73 -6.34 -4.20
CA GLY A 111 -4.57 -7.18 -4.44
C GLY A 111 -3.75 -7.36 -3.18
N THR A 112 -2.95 -8.40 -3.17
CA THR A 112 -2.00 -8.68 -2.10
C THR A 112 -0.61 -8.93 -2.69
N VAL A 113 0.41 -8.62 -1.90
CA VAL A 113 1.79 -8.98 -2.21
C VAL A 113 2.45 -9.51 -0.96
N ARG A 114 3.21 -10.60 -1.11
CA ARG A 114 4.09 -11.13 -0.07
C ARG A 114 5.53 -10.80 -0.44
N LEU A 115 6.21 -10.08 0.44
CA LEU A 115 7.65 -9.90 0.41
C LEU A 115 8.27 -10.96 1.33
N SER A 116 9.11 -11.84 0.78
CA SER A 116 9.68 -12.96 1.51
C SER A 116 11.20 -12.90 1.47
N ARG A 117 11.82 -12.64 2.62
CA ARG A 117 13.27 -12.69 2.84
C ARG A 117 14.05 -11.99 1.72
N VAL A 118 13.65 -10.75 1.43
CA VAL A 118 14.19 -9.97 0.31
C VAL A 118 15.69 -9.72 0.52
N GLN A 119 16.51 -10.05 -0.47
CA GLN A 119 17.96 -9.83 -0.46
C GLN A 119 18.28 -8.56 -1.24
N LEU A 120 18.48 -7.45 -0.54
CA LEU A 120 18.70 -6.14 -1.17
C LEU A 120 20.01 -6.06 -1.97
N ASP A 121 21.03 -6.80 -1.53
CA ASP A 121 22.35 -6.91 -2.17
C ASP A 121 22.30 -7.65 -3.51
N SER A 122 21.24 -8.41 -3.76
CA SER A 122 20.99 -9.08 -5.04
C SER A 122 20.31 -8.17 -6.09
N ALA A 123 19.97 -6.94 -5.73
CA ALA A 123 19.32 -6.00 -6.64
C ALA A 123 20.23 -5.68 -7.84
N VAL A 124 19.65 -5.72 -9.03
CA VAL A 124 20.30 -5.29 -10.28
C VAL A 124 19.70 -3.97 -10.75
N PRO A 125 20.45 -3.17 -11.51
CA PRO A 125 19.88 -2.01 -12.18
C PRO A 125 18.66 -2.41 -13.01
N LEU A 126 17.58 -1.63 -12.91
CA LEU A 126 16.44 -1.78 -13.81
C LEU A 126 16.86 -1.23 -15.18
N GLU A 127 16.87 -2.09 -16.19
CA GLU A 127 16.96 -1.66 -17.59
C GLU A 127 15.60 -1.10 -17.99
N VAL A 128 15.56 0.19 -18.34
CA VAL A 128 14.35 0.93 -18.76
C VAL A 128 14.46 1.27 -20.24
#